data_AF-A0A951ART0-F1
#
_entry.id   AF-A0A951ART0-F1
#
_cell.length_a   1.000
_cell.length_b   1.000
_cell.length_c   1.000
_cell.angle_alpha   90.00
_cell.angle_beta   90.00
_cell.angle_gamma   90.00
#
_symmetry.space_group_name_H-M   'P 1'
#
loop_
_entity.id
_entity.type
_entity.pdbx_description
1 polymer ?
#
loop_
_entity_poly.entity_id
_entity_poly.type
_entity_poly.pdbx_seq_one_letter_code
_entity_poly.pdbx_strand_id
1 'polypeptide(L)' 'MSDESLDKIRQTREGWELEQEMEVAAEVYGPEPKGIRTDWSDLSDEELVDRYKRLLGFDVKWES' A
#
# COMPACT_ATOMS: atom_id res chain seq x y z
N MET A 1 -20.69 26.14 4.51
CA MET A 1 -20.97 25.07 5.48
C MET A 1 -19.78 25.03 6.42
N SER A 2 -20.00 25.17 7.73
CA SER A 2 -18.91 25.26 8.72
C SER A 2 -18.31 23.88 9.00
N ASP A 3 -16.98 23.79 9.05
CA ASP A 3 -16.21 22.57 9.39
C ASP A 3 -16.71 21.87 10.66
N GLU A 4 -17.21 22.66 11.61
CA GLU A 4 -17.72 22.19 12.90
C GLU A 4 -18.94 21.24 12.78
N SER A 5 -19.66 21.29 11.67
CA SER A 5 -20.77 20.35 11.40
C SER A 5 -20.28 18.99 10.90
N LEU A 6 -19.15 18.95 10.20
CA LEU A 6 -18.59 17.70 9.67
C LEU A 6 -17.84 16.94 10.76
N ASP A 7 -17.15 17.65 11.66
CA ASP A 7 -16.46 17.02 12.79
C ASP A 7 -17.43 16.33 13.76
N LYS A 8 -18.65 16.86 13.91
CA LYS A 8 -19.69 16.21 14.72
C LYS A 8 -20.18 14.89 14.11
N ILE A 9 -20.22 14.78 12.78
CA ILE A 9 -20.64 13.57 12.08
C ILE A 9 -19.55 12.49 12.22
N ARG A 10 -18.26 12.86 12.12
CA ARG A 10 -17.14 11.92 12.32
C ARG A 10 -17.11 11.26 13.69
N GLN A 11 -17.62 11.94 14.72
CA GLN A 11 -17.70 11.41 16.08
C GLN A 11 -18.90 10.48 16.31
N THR A 12 -19.80 10.33 15.34
CA THR A 12 -20.88 9.35 15.41
C THR A 12 -20.43 8.02 14.83
N ARG A 13 -21.13 6.95 15.20
CA ARG A 13 -20.90 5.61 14.64
C ARG A 13 -21.01 5.61 13.11
N GLU A 14 -21.99 6.31 12.57
CA GLU A 14 -22.23 6.42 11.13
C GLU A 14 -21.07 7.12 10.40
N GLY A 15 -20.46 8.14 11.03
CA GLY A 15 -19.27 8.79 10.51
C GLY A 15 -18.04 7.87 10.51
N TRP A 16 -17.87 7.06 11.56
CA TRP A 16 -16.80 6.07 11.62
C TRP A 16 -16.97 4.98 10.54
N GLU A 17 -18.19 4.45 10.37
CA GLU A 17 -18.49 3.46 9.34
C GLU A 17 -18.21 4.02 7.92
N LEU A 18 -18.57 5.28 7.67
CA LEU A 18 -18.27 5.96 6.40
C LEU A 18 -16.75 6.12 6.15
N GLU A 19 -15.97 6.48 7.18
CA GLU A 19 -14.51 6.59 7.04
C GLU A 19 -13.87 5.24 6.72
N GLN A 20 -14.34 4.15 7.33
CA GLN A 20 -13.88 2.79 7.01
C GLN A 20 -14.22 2.39 5.56
N GLU A 21 -15.42 2.70 5.08
CA GLU A 21 -15.80 2.45 3.68
C GLU A 21 -14.93 3.24 2.71
N MET A 22 -14.60 4.49 3.04
CA MET A 22 -13.72 5.33 2.22
C MET A 22 -12.28 4.80 2.18
N GLU A 23 -11.76 4.27 3.28
CA GLU A 23 -10.43 3.65 3.32
C GLU A 23 -10.38 2.40 2.44
N VAL A 24 -11.39 1.52 2.55
CA VAL A 24 -11.51 0.33 1.70
C VAL A 24 -11.67 0.72 0.23
N ALA A 25 -12.48 1.72 -0.07
CA ALA A 25 -12.63 2.22 -1.44
C ALA A 25 -11.33 2.82 -1.99
N ALA A 26 -10.53 3.48 -1.15
CA ALA A 26 -9.22 3.99 -1.52
C ALA A 26 -8.19 2.88 -1.75
N GLU A 27 -8.29 1.74 -1.05
CA GLU A 27 -7.43 0.58 -1.32
C GLU A 27 -7.82 -0.14 -2.61
N VAL A 28 -9.12 -0.30 -2.87
CA VAL A 28 -9.64 -1.07 -4.02
C VAL A 28 -9.63 -0.25 -5.32
N TYR A 29 -10.05 1.02 -5.25
CA TYR A 29 -10.19 1.91 -6.41
C TYR A 29 -9.18 3.04 -6.41
N GLY A 30 -8.29 3.09 -5.42
CA GLY A 30 -7.20 4.05 -5.42
C GLY A 30 -6.32 3.87 -6.65
N PRO A 31 -5.64 4.95 -7.05
CA PRO A 31 -4.62 4.82 -8.07
C PRO A 31 -3.60 3.78 -7.59
N GLU A 32 -3.24 2.85 -8.48
CA GLU A 32 -2.16 1.91 -8.18
C GLU A 32 -0.95 2.69 -7.63
N PRO A 33 -0.28 2.18 -6.58
CA PRO A 33 0.83 2.89 -5.98
C PRO A 33 1.81 3.27 -7.09
N LYS A 34 2.03 4.58 -7.25
CA LYS A 34 3.02 5.15 -8.18
C LYS A 34 4.43 4.92 -7.65
N GLY A 35 4.77 3.66 -7.40
CA GLY A 35 6.14 3.21 -7.41
C GLY A 35 6.47 2.87 -8.85
N ILE A 36 7.69 3.17 -9.29
CA ILE A 36 8.25 2.58 -10.49
C ILE A 36 8.31 1.07 -10.20
N ARG A 37 7.23 0.35 -10.49
CA ARG A 37 7.30 -1.08 -10.71
C ARG A 37 8.09 -1.20 -12.00
N THR A 38 9.42 -1.21 -11.87
CA THR A 38 10.30 -1.64 -12.95
C THR A 38 9.73 -2.96 -13.42
N ASP A 39 9.32 -3.00 -14.69
CA ASP A 39 8.72 -4.20 -15.26
C ASP A 39 9.73 -5.34 -15.10
N TRP A 40 9.24 -6.56 -14.92
CA TRP A 40 10.13 -7.71 -14.71
C TRP A 40 11.06 -7.92 -15.92
N SER A 41 10.63 -7.48 -17.11
CA SER A 41 11.42 -7.46 -18.34
C SER A 41 12.56 -6.45 -18.35
N ASP A 42 12.49 -5.43 -17.49
CA ASP A 42 13.44 -4.32 -17.44
C ASP A 42 14.50 -4.53 -16.35
N LEU A 43 14.39 -5.61 -15.57
CA LEU A 43 15.35 -6.00 -14.54
C LEU A 43 16.43 -6.88 -15.15
N SER A 44 17.69 -6.60 -14.81
CA SER A 44 18.79 -7.52 -15.09
C SER A 44 18.65 -8.83 -14.30
N ASP A 45 19.33 -9.88 -14.75
CA ASP A 45 19.32 -11.19 -14.07
C ASP A 45 19.75 -11.06 -12.58
N GLU A 46 20.70 -10.18 -12.28
CA GLU A 46 21.16 -9.90 -10.91
C GLU A 46 20.06 -9.24 -10.07
N GLU A 47 19.34 -8.26 -10.62
CA GLU A 47 18.24 -7.57 -9.93
C GLU A 47 17.03 -8.49 -9.73
N LEU A 48 16.76 -9.39 -10.67
CA LEU A 48 15.72 -10.42 -10.55
C LEU A 48 16.03 -11.37 -9.39
N VAL A 49 17.28 -11.85 -9.30
CA VAL A 49 17.73 -12.73 -8.22
C VAL A 49 17.64 -12.03 -6.87
N ASP A 50 18.09 -10.78 -6.77
CA ASP A 50 18.02 -10.02 -5.52
C ASP A 50 16.59 -9.72 -5.08
N ARG A 51 15.70 -9.41 -6.03
CA ARG A 51 14.28 -9.21 -5.75
C ARG A 51 13.61 -10.51 -5.29
N TYR A 52 13.96 -11.64 -5.91
CA TYR A 52 13.47 -12.96 -5.52
C TYR A 52 13.93 -13.37 -4.12
N LYS A 53 15.20 -13.13 -3.76
CA LYS A 53 15.74 -13.38 -2.41
C LYS A 53 15.00 -12.59 -1.34
N ARG A 54 14.74 -11.29 -1.59
CA ARG A 54 13.97 -10.42 -0.67
C ARG A 54 12.53 -10.89 -0.50
N LEU A 55 11.87 -11.29 -1.60
CA LEU A 55 10.50 -11.82 -1.59
C LEU A 55 10.36 -13.09 -0.76
N LEU A 56 11.36 -13.97 -0.80
CA LEU A 56 11.36 -15.21 -0.04
C LEU A 56 11.84 -15.06 1.42
N GLY A 57 12.21 -13.85 1.85
CA GLY A 57 12.76 -13.63 3.19
C GLY A 57 14.10 -14.33 3.43
N PHE A 58 14.83 -14.67 2.36
CA PHE A 58 16.11 -15.35 2.45
C PHE A 58 17.21 -14.34 2.77
N ASP A 59 17.37 -14.04 4.05
CA ASP A 59 18.61 -13.47 4.59
C ASP A 59 19.66 -14.58 4.67
N VAL A 60 20.06 -15.15 3.52
CA VAL A 60 21.14 -16.15 3.48
C VAL A 60 22.47 -15.42 3.64
N LYS A 61 22.92 -15.31 4.89
CA LYS A 61 24.33 -15.12 5.17
C LYS A 61 25.04 -16.43 4.84
N TRP A 62 25.65 -16.51 3.66
CA TRP A 62 26.62 -17.56 3.38
C TRP A 62 27.83 -17.29 4.27
N GLU A 63 27.92 -18.02 5.38
CA GLU A 63 29.14 -18.03 6.20
C GLU A 63 30.28 -18.65 5.38
N SER A 64 31.39 -17.92 5.31
CA SER A 64 32.64 -18.28 4.64
C SER A 64 33.46 -19.28 5.44
#